data_AF-A0A9P0F1X8-F1
#
_entry.id   AF-A0A9P0F1X8-F1
#
_cell.length_a   1.000
_cell.length_b   1.000
_cell.length_c   1.000
_cell.angle_alpha   90.00
_cell.angle_beta   90.00
_cell.angle_gamma   90.00
#
_symmetry.space_group_name_H-M   'P 1'
#
loop_
_entity.id
_entity.type
_entity.pdbx_description
1 polymer ?
#
loop_
_entity_poly.entity_id
_entity_poly.type
_entity_poly.pdbx_seq_one_letter_code
_entity_poly.pdbx_strand_id
1 'polypeptide(L)'
;MNKPKTKFTADGRQYVVIVVLTKRPEEGKKLVFTIHIQQALEEVQKKWDVRVVKIPGGVTDNAPSIVKAVRDTLVSKDKHIPCSGHELNVVAEAVIEEFIEPAGKMKPIVTYGKHSLNFAYELRDVQIASGRPVPLKLLQAFATRSNSYFEMIDRFLVLHKPVDAVLIKHPKAPPMITAQEVQQLKETTDSWAPLMKVTKALSQEKYVTASKTIPLISCLFKELEELKPETEIGERITAEKIKIEILRKDRFGDLENREISICSTILDPRYKRMHLRSASCTSDALTLINRLIRTEALLKNAEKDRETSSGGEEPQIGEDSL
;
A
#
# COMPACT_ATOMS: atom_id res chain seq x y z
N MET A 1 3.50 -23.19 11.67
CA MET A 1 3.03 -22.64 12.96
C MET A 1 2.45 -21.24 12.72
N ASN A 2 1.13 -21.09 12.77
CA ASN A 2 0.46 -19.79 12.69
C ASN A 2 0.53 -19.07 14.04
N LYS A 3 1.45 -18.13 14.19
CA LYS A 3 1.33 -17.05 15.18
C LYS A 3 1.66 -15.72 14.50
N PRO A 4 0.71 -14.80 14.53
CA PRO A 4 0.97 -13.56 15.27
C PRO A 4 -0.19 -13.24 16.21
N LYS A 5 0.16 -12.89 17.44
CA LYS A 5 -0.78 -12.45 18.46
C LYS A 5 -0.62 -10.95 18.63
N THR A 6 -1.50 -10.19 18.03
CA THR A 6 -1.75 -8.82 18.49
C THR A 6 -3.27 -8.69 18.65
N LYS A 7 -3.73 -8.97 19.87
CA LYS A 7 -5.04 -8.49 20.32
C LYS A 7 -4.83 -7.04 20.73
N PHE A 8 -5.62 -6.14 20.19
CA PHE A 8 -5.63 -4.76 20.66
C PHE A 8 -7.07 -4.31 20.88
N THR A 9 -7.25 -3.42 21.85
CA THR A 9 -8.55 -2.86 22.19
C THR A 9 -8.56 -1.42 21.74
N ALA A 10 -9.57 -1.03 20.98
CA ALA A 10 -9.85 0.36 20.63
C ALA A 10 -11.35 0.61 20.83
N ASP A 11 -11.72 1.70 21.49
CA ASP A 11 -13.12 2.11 21.73
C ASP A 11 -14.00 1.01 22.35
N GLY A 12 -13.46 0.23 23.29
CA GLY A 12 -14.17 -0.87 23.95
C GLY A 12 -14.37 -2.12 23.09
N ARG A 13 -13.88 -2.14 21.85
CA ARG A 13 -13.95 -3.29 20.93
C ARG A 13 -12.61 -4.01 20.88
N GLN A 14 -12.64 -5.35 20.90
CA GLN A 14 -11.46 -6.18 20.70
C GLN A 14 -11.24 -6.44 19.21
N TYR A 15 -10.03 -6.14 18.74
CA TYR A 15 -9.58 -6.44 17.39
C TYR A 15 -8.52 -7.54 17.42
N VAL A 16 -8.58 -8.43 16.43
CA VAL A 16 -7.63 -9.53 16.26
C VAL A 16 -7.01 -9.43 14.88
N VAL A 17 -5.69 -9.28 14.82
CA VAL A 17 -4.94 -9.42 13.57
C VAL A 17 -4.61 -10.89 13.37
N ILE A 18 -5.01 -11.43 12.22
CA ILE A 18 -4.78 -12.84 11.87
C ILE A 18 -3.93 -12.88 10.60
N VAL A 19 -2.71 -13.39 10.72
CA VAL A 19 -1.85 -13.64 9.56
C VAL A 19 -1.98 -15.10 9.18
N VAL A 20 -2.35 -15.32 7.93
CA VAL A 20 -2.44 -16.64 7.32
C VAL A 20 -1.25 -16.78 6.37
N LEU A 21 -0.32 -17.68 6.70
CA LEU A 21 0.82 -17.99 5.85
C LEU A 21 0.46 -19.19 4.98
N THR A 22 0.42 -19.00 3.66
CA THR A 22 0.23 -20.09 2.70
C THR A 22 1.46 -20.23 1.82
N LYS A 23 1.78 -21.47 1.39
CA LYS A 23 2.89 -21.72 0.45
C LYS A 23 2.45 -21.29 -0.95
N ARG A 24 3.28 -20.50 -1.64
CA ARG A 24 3.04 -20.12 -3.04
C ARG A 24 2.90 -21.39 -3.89
N PRO A 25 1.89 -21.50 -4.78
CA PRO A 25 1.72 -22.70 -5.61
C PRO A 25 2.84 -22.87 -6.61
N GLU A 26 3.06 -24.10 -7.04
CA GLU A 26 3.72 -24.37 -8.32
C GLU A 26 2.88 -23.80 -9.47
N GLU A 27 3.55 -23.35 -10.52
CA GLU A 27 2.95 -22.76 -11.71
C GLU A 27 1.82 -23.65 -12.29
N GLY A 28 0.69 -23.03 -12.64
CA GLY A 28 -0.48 -23.73 -13.23
C GLY A 28 -1.58 -24.19 -12.26
N LYS A 29 -1.38 -24.13 -10.94
CA LYS A 29 -2.38 -24.64 -9.94
C LYS A 29 -3.22 -23.54 -9.25
N LYS A 30 -3.76 -22.57 -10.01
CA LYS A 30 -4.51 -21.41 -9.46
C LYS A 30 -5.76 -21.79 -8.66
N LEU A 31 -6.50 -22.82 -9.09
CA LEU A 31 -7.71 -23.27 -8.41
C LEU A 31 -7.38 -23.92 -7.05
N VAL A 32 -6.36 -24.77 -7.02
CA VAL A 32 -5.85 -25.42 -5.79
C VAL A 32 -5.40 -24.38 -4.76
N PHE A 33 -4.78 -23.30 -5.20
CA PHE A 33 -4.36 -22.21 -4.30
C PHE A 33 -5.54 -21.47 -3.66
N THR A 34 -6.58 -21.19 -4.44
CA THR A 34 -7.80 -20.54 -3.95
C THR A 34 -8.41 -21.39 -2.84
N ILE A 35 -8.55 -22.69 -3.07
CA ILE A 35 -9.09 -23.66 -2.09
C ILE A 35 -8.25 -23.69 -0.81
N HIS A 36 -6.92 -23.74 -0.91
CA HIS A 36 -6.06 -23.72 0.27
C HIS A 36 -6.21 -22.45 1.10
N ILE A 37 -6.38 -21.29 0.45
CA ILE A 37 -6.64 -20.03 1.17
C ILE A 37 -8.01 -20.10 1.85
N GLN A 38 -9.05 -20.57 1.16
CA GLN A 38 -10.40 -20.72 1.73
C GLN A 38 -10.38 -21.61 2.97
N GLN A 39 -9.77 -22.78 2.88
CA GLN A 39 -9.62 -23.71 4.02
C GLN A 39 -8.91 -23.04 5.20
N ALA A 40 -7.81 -22.32 4.95
CA ALA A 40 -7.09 -21.63 6.01
C ALA A 40 -7.93 -20.49 6.64
N LEU A 41 -8.76 -19.80 5.86
CA LEU A 41 -9.68 -18.78 6.35
C LEU A 41 -10.82 -19.40 7.19
N GLU A 42 -11.36 -20.54 6.77
CA GLU A 42 -12.39 -21.29 7.51
C GLU A 42 -11.87 -21.84 8.85
N GLU A 43 -10.65 -22.39 8.86
CA GLU A 43 -9.98 -22.82 10.09
C GLU A 43 -9.83 -21.66 11.07
N VAL A 44 -9.48 -20.47 10.57
CA VAL A 44 -9.40 -19.24 11.35
C VAL A 44 -10.77 -18.86 11.90
N GLN A 45 -11.81 -18.85 11.07
CA GLN A 45 -13.17 -18.53 11.53
C GLN A 45 -13.63 -19.47 12.65
N LYS A 46 -13.43 -20.78 12.46
CA LYS A 46 -13.78 -21.81 13.45
C LYS A 46 -12.98 -21.66 14.74
N LYS A 47 -11.68 -21.43 14.63
CA LYS A 47 -10.79 -21.30 15.79
C LYS A 47 -11.11 -20.09 16.67
N TRP A 48 -11.58 -19.00 16.06
CA TRP A 48 -11.82 -17.73 16.74
C TRP A 48 -13.30 -17.40 16.92
N ASP A 49 -14.20 -18.31 16.55
CA ASP A 49 -15.66 -18.13 16.56
C ASP A 49 -16.12 -16.82 15.89
N VAL A 50 -15.50 -16.50 14.74
CA VAL A 50 -15.79 -15.28 13.99
C VAL A 50 -16.92 -15.54 13.01
N ARG A 51 -18.06 -14.89 13.23
CA ARG A 51 -19.18 -14.91 12.27
C ARG A 51 -18.91 -13.96 11.11
N VAL A 52 -18.99 -14.46 9.88
CA VAL A 52 -18.82 -13.69 8.62
C VAL A 52 -19.61 -12.37 8.62
N VAL A 53 -20.86 -12.39 9.12
CA VAL A 53 -21.73 -11.21 9.19
C VAL A 53 -21.11 -10.04 9.98
N LYS A 54 -20.21 -10.32 10.92
CA LYS A 54 -19.53 -9.33 11.76
C LYS A 54 -18.25 -8.78 11.14
N ILE A 55 -17.84 -9.25 9.95
CA ILE A 55 -16.62 -8.79 9.29
C ILE A 55 -16.93 -7.51 8.49
N PRO A 56 -16.31 -6.36 8.81
CA PRO A 56 -16.62 -5.08 8.19
C PRO A 56 -15.97 -4.91 6.81
N GLY A 57 -14.87 -5.62 6.52
CA GLY A 57 -14.16 -5.55 5.25
C GLY A 57 -12.94 -6.47 5.22
N GLY A 58 -12.47 -6.77 4.00
CA GLY A 58 -11.32 -7.64 3.76
C GLY A 58 -10.34 -6.99 2.79
N VAL A 59 -9.11 -6.74 3.23
CA VAL A 59 -8.06 -6.12 2.42
C VAL A 59 -7.18 -7.20 1.79
N THR A 60 -6.92 -7.14 0.47
CA THR A 60 -5.99 -8.05 -0.21
C THR A 60 -5.09 -7.31 -1.18
N ASP A 61 -3.98 -7.93 -1.60
CA ASP A 61 -3.11 -7.45 -2.69
C ASP A 61 -3.76 -7.54 -4.09
N ASN A 62 -5.06 -7.78 -4.17
CA ASN A 62 -5.81 -7.92 -5.41
C ASN A 62 -5.41 -9.12 -6.30
N ALA A 63 -4.60 -10.06 -5.81
CA ALA A 63 -4.33 -11.30 -6.55
C ALA A 63 -5.65 -12.07 -6.79
N PRO A 64 -6.01 -12.47 -8.03
CA PRO A 64 -7.34 -13.00 -8.34
C PRO A 64 -7.77 -14.20 -7.49
N SER A 65 -6.84 -15.10 -7.16
CA SER A 65 -7.07 -16.25 -6.30
C SER A 65 -7.37 -15.86 -4.85
N ILE A 66 -6.67 -14.85 -4.32
CA ILE A 66 -6.86 -14.36 -2.95
C ILE A 66 -8.17 -13.59 -2.86
N VAL A 67 -8.45 -12.73 -3.85
CA VAL A 67 -9.72 -11.99 -3.95
C VAL A 67 -10.90 -12.96 -3.98
N LYS A 68 -10.83 -14.01 -4.79
CA LYS A 68 -11.88 -15.03 -4.86
C LYS A 68 -12.06 -15.73 -3.51
N ALA A 69 -10.98 -16.21 -2.90
CA ALA A 69 -11.05 -16.88 -1.61
C ALA A 69 -11.66 -15.99 -0.51
N VAL A 70 -11.25 -14.72 -0.44
CA VAL A 70 -11.75 -13.76 0.55
C VAL A 70 -13.23 -13.41 0.30
N ARG A 71 -13.64 -13.26 -0.96
CA ARG A 71 -15.03 -12.97 -1.33
C ARG A 71 -15.99 -14.14 -1.08
N ASP A 72 -15.52 -15.35 -1.32
CA ASP A 72 -16.33 -16.56 -1.17
C ASP A 72 -16.45 -16.99 0.30
N THR A 73 -15.50 -16.59 1.16
CA THR A 73 -15.36 -17.14 2.52
C THR A 73 -15.49 -16.12 3.66
N LEU A 74 -15.05 -14.87 3.48
CA LEU A 74 -14.96 -13.88 4.58
C LEU A 74 -15.85 -12.65 4.42
N VAL A 75 -15.96 -12.10 3.21
CA VAL A 75 -16.64 -10.82 2.99
C VAL A 75 -17.39 -10.84 1.68
N SER A 76 -18.51 -10.14 1.61
CA SER A 76 -19.21 -9.94 0.35
C SER A 76 -18.39 -9.08 -0.63
N LYS A 77 -18.75 -9.10 -1.92
CA LYS A 77 -18.03 -8.41 -2.99
C LYS A 77 -17.84 -6.91 -2.72
N ASP A 78 -18.85 -6.27 -2.14
CA ASP A 78 -18.92 -4.86 -1.73
C ASP A 78 -18.02 -4.50 -0.54
N LYS A 79 -17.58 -5.51 0.23
CA LYS A 79 -16.74 -5.34 1.43
C LYS A 79 -15.26 -5.70 1.19
N HIS A 80 -14.92 -6.16 -0.01
CA HIS A 80 -13.53 -6.38 -0.40
C HIS A 80 -12.85 -5.05 -0.75
N ILE A 81 -11.65 -4.83 -0.22
CA ILE A 81 -10.86 -3.62 -0.39
C ILE A 81 -9.52 -4.02 -1.02
N PRO A 82 -9.14 -3.47 -2.18
CA PRO A 82 -7.80 -3.69 -2.71
C PRO A 82 -6.76 -2.89 -1.90
N CYS A 83 -5.57 -3.46 -1.74
CA CYS A 83 -4.47 -2.83 -1.05
C CYS A 83 -3.90 -1.69 -1.88
N SER A 84 -4.13 -0.45 -1.46
CA SER A 84 -3.64 0.74 -2.15
C SER A 84 -2.12 0.80 -2.29
N GLY A 85 -1.37 0.25 -1.33
CA GLY A 85 0.09 0.13 -1.44
C GLY A 85 0.52 -0.81 -2.56
N HIS A 86 -0.21 -1.91 -2.76
CA HIS A 86 0.02 -2.81 -3.89
C HIS A 86 -0.36 -2.14 -5.22
N GLU A 87 -1.53 -1.50 -5.30
CA GLU A 87 -1.97 -0.78 -6.51
C GLU A 87 -0.95 0.29 -6.94
N LEU A 88 -0.37 1.05 -6.00
CA LEU A 88 0.69 2.03 -6.29
C LEU A 88 1.99 1.39 -6.76
N ASN A 89 2.38 0.24 -6.19
CA ASN A 89 3.55 -0.48 -6.68
C ASN A 89 3.36 -0.97 -8.11
N VAL A 90 2.15 -1.41 -8.47
CA VAL A 90 1.83 -1.80 -9.85
C VAL A 90 1.89 -0.57 -10.79
N VAL A 91 1.41 0.60 -10.35
CA VAL A 91 1.57 1.86 -11.11
C VAL A 91 3.05 2.18 -11.32
N ALA A 92 3.86 2.06 -10.27
CA ALA A 92 5.31 2.24 -10.34
C ALA A 92 6.00 1.21 -11.27
N GLU A 93 5.53 -0.03 -11.28
CA GLU A 93 6.07 -1.07 -12.16
C GLU A 93 5.78 -0.78 -13.64
N ALA A 94 4.66 -0.14 -13.95
CA ALA A 94 4.30 0.24 -15.31
C ALA A 94 5.27 1.27 -15.95
N VAL A 95 6.06 1.98 -15.14
CA VAL A 95 7.10 2.90 -15.66
C VAL A 95 8.47 2.26 -15.75
N ILE A 96 8.68 1.07 -15.17
CA ILE A 96 9.99 0.40 -15.16
C ILE A 96 10.53 0.20 -16.57
N GLU A 97 9.65 -0.17 -17.50
CA GLU A 97 9.99 -0.46 -18.90
C GLU A 97 10.68 0.71 -19.61
N GLU A 98 10.31 1.95 -19.27
CA GLU A 98 10.79 3.16 -19.95
C GLU A 98 12.26 3.49 -19.64
N PHE A 99 12.83 2.92 -18.58
CA PHE A 99 14.21 3.16 -18.19
C PHE A 99 15.02 1.86 -18.05
N ILE A 100 14.51 0.73 -18.57
CA ILE A 100 15.25 -0.54 -18.58
C ILE A 100 16.62 -0.37 -19.22
N GLU A 101 16.73 0.41 -20.29
CA GLU A 101 18.01 0.57 -21.00
C GLU A 101 19.02 1.41 -20.20
N PRO A 102 18.72 2.65 -19.75
CA PRO A 102 19.63 3.39 -18.85
C PRO A 102 19.97 2.64 -17.56
N ALA A 103 18.96 2.02 -16.91
CA ALA A 103 19.20 1.22 -15.71
C ALA A 103 20.00 -0.06 -16.01
N GLY A 104 19.86 -0.62 -17.20
CA GLY A 104 20.62 -1.77 -17.68
C GLY A 104 22.11 -1.48 -17.78
N LYS A 105 22.49 -0.26 -18.18
CA LYS A 105 23.89 0.21 -18.21
C LYS A 105 24.42 0.60 -16.83
N MET A 106 23.57 1.17 -15.97
CA MET A 106 23.92 1.51 -14.58
C MET A 106 24.13 0.28 -13.68
N LYS A 107 23.32 -0.78 -13.84
CA LYS A 107 23.36 -2.01 -13.01
C LYS A 107 24.75 -2.68 -12.94
N PRO A 108 25.49 -2.86 -14.05
CA PRO A 108 26.86 -3.36 -14.02
C PRO A 108 27.79 -2.53 -13.14
N ILE A 109 27.67 -1.19 -13.17
CA ILE A 109 28.49 -0.28 -12.35
C ILE A 109 28.22 -0.51 -10.86
N VAL A 110 26.93 -0.56 -10.49
CA VAL A 110 26.50 -0.87 -9.13
C VAL A 110 27.02 -2.24 -8.67
N THR A 111 26.92 -3.24 -9.55
CA THR A 111 27.40 -4.60 -9.28
C THR A 111 28.91 -4.62 -9.08
N TYR A 112 29.66 -3.95 -9.95
CA TYR A 112 31.10 -3.82 -9.84
C TYR A 112 31.51 -3.19 -8.51
N GLY A 113 30.89 -2.06 -8.14
CA GLY A 113 31.20 -1.38 -6.88
C GLY A 113 30.78 -2.15 -5.62
N LYS A 114 29.88 -3.13 -5.74
CA LYS A 114 29.53 -4.06 -4.67
C LYS A 114 30.55 -5.18 -4.48
N HIS A 115 31.17 -5.65 -5.57
CA HIS A 115 32.08 -6.79 -5.55
C HIS A 115 33.56 -6.40 -5.46
N SER A 116 33.94 -5.21 -5.92
CA SER A 116 35.31 -4.71 -5.84
C SER A 116 35.55 -3.94 -4.54
N LEU A 117 36.28 -4.54 -3.60
CA LEU A 117 36.66 -3.89 -2.34
C LEU A 117 37.47 -2.62 -2.58
N ASN A 118 38.43 -2.66 -3.51
CA ASN A 118 39.28 -1.51 -3.84
C ASN A 118 38.44 -0.34 -4.34
N PHE A 119 37.53 -0.58 -5.29
CA PHE A 119 36.60 0.44 -5.77
C PHE A 119 35.73 0.99 -4.64
N ALA A 120 35.21 0.13 -3.77
CA ALA A 120 34.35 0.56 -2.66
C ALA A 120 35.11 1.43 -1.64
N TYR A 121 36.38 1.14 -1.37
CA TYR A 121 37.24 1.96 -0.52
C TYR A 121 37.58 3.30 -1.17
N GLU A 122 37.99 3.31 -2.43
CA GLU A 122 38.26 4.57 -3.15
C GLU A 122 37.01 5.45 -3.27
N LEU A 123 35.84 4.85 -3.54
CA LEU A 123 34.55 5.56 -3.55
C LEU A 123 34.21 6.16 -2.19
N ARG A 124 34.59 5.50 -1.09
CA ARG A 124 34.45 6.03 0.25
C ARG A 124 35.34 7.25 0.45
N ASP A 125 36.60 7.15 0.06
CA ASP A 125 37.60 8.21 0.27
C ASP A 125 37.27 9.47 -0.55
N VAL A 126 36.87 9.28 -1.81
CA VAL A 126 36.41 10.40 -2.67
C VAL A 126 35.17 11.08 -2.07
N GLN A 127 34.23 10.33 -1.49
CA GLN A 127 33.07 10.93 -0.81
C GLN A 127 33.49 11.78 0.40
N ILE A 128 34.39 11.28 1.24
CA ILE A 128 34.89 12.02 2.41
C ILE A 128 35.60 13.30 1.97
N ALA A 129 36.51 13.20 1.00
CA ALA A 129 37.23 14.33 0.44
C ALA A 129 36.30 15.38 -0.20
N SER A 130 35.16 14.94 -0.74
CA SER A 130 34.12 15.81 -1.32
C SER A 130 33.14 16.38 -0.29
N GLY A 131 33.46 16.29 1.00
CA GLY A 131 32.66 16.90 2.09
C GLY A 131 31.50 16.04 2.61
N ARG A 132 31.47 14.73 2.31
CA ARG A 132 30.48 13.79 2.88
C ARG A 132 31.12 12.98 4.03
N PRO A 133 30.95 13.39 5.30
CA PRO A 133 31.59 12.71 6.45
C PRO A 133 31.05 11.30 6.71
N VAL A 134 29.82 11.00 6.27
CA VAL A 134 29.22 9.67 6.34
C VAL A 134 29.02 9.12 4.92
N PRO A 135 29.98 8.32 4.41
CA PRO A 135 29.93 7.80 3.04
C PRO A 135 28.79 6.82 2.85
N LEU A 136 28.14 6.92 1.70
CA LEU A 136 27.09 6.01 1.28
C LEU A 136 27.68 4.86 0.47
N LYS A 137 27.05 3.69 0.60
CA LYS A 137 27.32 2.53 -0.26
C LYS A 137 26.33 2.52 -1.44
N LEU A 138 26.76 1.99 -2.58
CA LEU A 138 25.85 1.66 -3.66
C LEU A 138 24.84 0.61 -3.19
N LEU A 139 23.61 0.72 -3.67
CA LEU A 139 22.52 -0.21 -3.37
C LEU A 139 22.24 -1.04 -4.61
N GLN A 140 21.98 -2.33 -4.43
CA GLN A 140 21.60 -3.21 -5.52
C GLN A 140 20.12 -3.57 -5.35
N ALA A 141 19.37 -3.52 -6.45
CA ALA A 141 17.96 -3.88 -6.44
C ALA A 141 17.74 -5.38 -6.17
N PHE A 142 16.67 -5.69 -5.46
CA PHE A 142 16.14 -7.04 -5.27
C PHE A 142 15.00 -7.26 -6.28
N ALA A 143 15.10 -8.29 -7.11
CA ALA A 143 14.20 -8.51 -8.25
C ALA A 143 12.71 -8.56 -7.89
N THR A 144 12.35 -8.94 -6.66
CA THR A 144 10.97 -9.10 -6.21
C THR A 144 10.37 -7.87 -5.52
N ARG A 145 11.12 -6.76 -5.45
CA ARG A 145 10.68 -5.52 -4.81
C ARG A 145 10.93 -4.33 -5.73
N SER A 146 9.91 -3.86 -6.44
CA SER A 146 9.96 -2.67 -7.29
C SER A 146 10.57 -1.45 -6.58
N ASN A 147 10.26 -1.25 -5.29
CA ASN A 147 10.84 -0.15 -4.50
C ASN A 147 12.37 -0.21 -4.40
N SER A 148 12.99 -1.40 -4.48
CA SER A 148 14.45 -1.52 -4.43
C SER A 148 15.14 -1.08 -5.73
N TYR A 149 14.42 -1.07 -6.86
CA TYR A 149 14.89 -0.48 -8.10
C TYR A 149 14.99 1.04 -7.98
N PHE A 150 13.93 1.67 -7.47
CA PHE A 150 13.93 3.10 -7.15
C PHE A 150 15.08 3.45 -6.21
N GLU A 151 15.23 2.74 -5.08
CA GLU A 151 16.31 2.97 -4.11
C GLU A 151 17.72 2.83 -4.72
N MET A 152 17.91 1.89 -5.67
CA MET A 152 19.17 1.72 -6.39
C MET A 152 19.47 2.90 -7.31
N ILE A 153 18.50 3.35 -8.10
CA ILE A 153 18.67 4.46 -9.04
C ILE A 153 18.89 5.76 -8.27
N ASP A 154 18.04 6.06 -7.30
CA ASP A 154 18.15 7.25 -6.44
C ASP A 154 19.54 7.31 -5.76
N ARG A 155 19.99 6.18 -5.19
CA ARG A 155 21.33 6.08 -4.60
C ARG A 155 22.43 6.31 -5.63
N PHE A 156 22.31 5.74 -6.81
CA PHE A 156 23.29 5.92 -7.87
C PHE A 156 23.37 7.38 -8.31
N LEU A 157 22.23 8.06 -8.50
CA LEU A 157 22.18 9.49 -8.86
C LEU A 157 22.85 10.38 -7.82
N VAL A 158 22.66 10.09 -6.53
CA VAL A 158 23.36 10.79 -5.43
C VAL A 158 24.88 10.58 -5.50
N LEU A 159 25.33 9.43 -5.99
CA LEU A 159 26.74 9.04 -6.04
C LEU A 159 27.38 9.12 -7.42
N HIS A 160 26.68 9.58 -8.47
CA HIS A 160 27.17 9.44 -9.84
C HIS A 160 28.51 10.15 -10.08
N LYS A 161 28.71 11.36 -9.53
CA LYS A 161 29.97 12.12 -9.65
C LYS A 161 31.15 11.41 -8.96
N PRO A 162 31.07 11.02 -7.68
CA PRO A 162 32.17 10.30 -7.06
C PRO A 162 32.36 8.90 -7.66
N VAL A 163 31.30 8.26 -8.17
CA VAL A 163 31.41 7.01 -8.92
C VAL A 163 32.23 7.22 -10.19
N ASP A 164 31.90 8.21 -11.02
CA ASP A 164 32.61 8.53 -12.25
C ASP A 164 34.11 8.79 -12.02
N ALA A 165 34.42 9.61 -11.00
CA ALA A 165 35.79 9.96 -10.62
C ALA A 165 36.64 8.75 -10.17
N VAL A 166 36.02 7.70 -9.64
CA VAL A 166 36.70 6.45 -9.28
C VAL A 166 36.72 5.48 -10.45
N LEU A 167 35.62 5.34 -11.18
CA LEU A 167 35.44 4.38 -12.28
C LEU A 167 36.53 4.54 -13.35
N ILE A 168 36.89 5.79 -13.69
CA ILE A 168 37.93 6.11 -14.68
C ILE A 168 39.31 5.53 -14.31
N LYS A 169 39.57 5.26 -13.03
CA LYS A 169 40.83 4.69 -12.53
C LYS A 169 40.87 3.16 -12.57
N HIS A 170 39.75 2.50 -12.87
CA HIS A 170 39.61 1.05 -12.84
C HIS A 170 39.42 0.50 -14.26
N PRO A 171 40.49 0.04 -14.96
CA PRO A 171 40.40 -0.38 -16.37
C PRO A 171 39.46 -1.56 -16.64
N LYS A 172 39.18 -2.37 -15.61
CA LYS A 172 38.25 -3.52 -15.68
C LYS A 172 36.81 -3.14 -15.28
N ALA A 173 36.56 -1.90 -14.92
CA ALA A 173 35.23 -1.44 -14.58
C ALA A 173 34.35 -1.32 -15.84
N PRO A 174 33.03 -1.52 -15.72
CA PRO A 174 32.10 -1.21 -16.80
C PRO A 174 32.19 0.28 -17.21
N PRO A 175 31.81 0.64 -18.45
CA PRO A 175 31.74 2.03 -18.86
C PRO A 175 30.70 2.81 -18.03
N MET A 176 30.97 4.09 -17.78
CA MET A 176 30.01 4.99 -17.15
C MET A 176 28.82 5.24 -18.08
N ILE A 177 27.66 5.53 -17.51
CA ILE A 177 26.49 6.00 -18.28
C ILE A 177 26.69 7.43 -18.78
N THR A 178 26.03 7.78 -19.88
CA THR A 178 26.13 9.11 -20.50
C THR A 178 25.37 10.18 -19.70
N ALA A 179 25.67 11.46 -19.93
CA ALA A 179 24.93 12.57 -19.32
C ALA A 179 23.42 12.54 -19.65
N GLN A 180 23.07 12.14 -20.87
CA GLN A 180 21.68 11.98 -21.28
C GLN A 180 20.98 10.86 -20.48
N GLU A 181 21.65 9.73 -20.27
CA GLU A 181 21.13 8.62 -19.45
C GLU A 181 20.99 9.01 -17.98
N VAL A 182 21.92 9.79 -17.44
CA VAL A 182 21.80 10.36 -16.09
C VAL A 182 20.56 11.24 -15.98
N GLN A 183 20.31 12.12 -16.97
CA GLN A 183 19.12 12.98 -16.99
C GLN A 183 17.83 12.15 -17.08
N GLN A 184 17.78 11.12 -17.93
CA GLN A 184 16.64 10.22 -18.05
C GLN A 184 16.33 9.49 -16.73
N LEU A 185 17.36 8.96 -16.06
CA LEU A 185 17.23 8.32 -14.75
C LEU A 185 16.74 9.31 -13.68
N LYS A 186 17.20 10.57 -13.75
CA LYS A 186 16.78 11.63 -12.82
C LYS A 186 15.30 11.95 -12.99
N GLU A 187 14.84 12.28 -14.20
CA GLU A 187 13.43 12.60 -14.45
C GLU A 187 12.50 11.44 -14.09
N THR A 188 12.93 10.21 -14.39
CA THR A 188 12.21 9.00 -13.96
C THR A 188 12.08 8.94 -12.43
N THR A 189 13.18 9.18 -11.72
CA THR A 189 13.20 9.13 -10.25
C THR A 189 12.32 10.24 -9.67
N ASP A 190 12.33 11.43 -10.26
CA ASP A 190 11.49 12.55 -9.85
C ASP A 190 10.00 12.22 -10.01
N SER A 191 9.61 11.54 -11.10
CA SER A 191 8.22 11.10 -11.31
C SER A 191 7.81 9.90 -10.43
N TRP A 192 8.75 9.02 -10.08
CA TRP A 192 8.49 7.87 -9.21
C TRP A 192 8.48 8.25 -7.71
N ALA A 193 9.23 9.28 -7.31
CA ALA A 193 9.36 9.67 -5.90
C ALA A 193 8.01 9.98 -5.20
N PRO A 194 7.04 10.69 -5.81
CA PRO A 194 5.71 10.90 -5.25
C PRO A 194 4.97 9.59 -4.93
N LEU A 195 5.04 8.60 -5.83
CA LEU A 195 4.43 7.28 -5.59
C LEU A 195 5.05 6.62 -4.35
N MET A 196 6.37 6.73 -4.19
CA MET A 196 7.06 6.14 -3.04
C MET A 196 6.74 6.82 -1.71
N LYS A 197 6.59 8.14 -1.72
CA LYS A 197 6.11 8.89 -0.53
C LYS A 197 4.73 8.39 -0.11
N VAL A 198 3.80 8.26 -1.05
CA VAL A 198 2.44 7.81 -0.75
C VAL A 198 2.39 6.34 -0.32
N THR A 199 3.10 5.44 -1.02
CA THR A 199 3.18 4.02 -0.63
C THR A 199 3.72 3.88 0.79
N LYS A 200 4.76 4.63 1.16
CA LYS A 200 5.32 4.62 2.52
C LYS A 200 4.34 5.17 3.56
N ALA A 201 3.55 6.20 3.20
CA ALA A 201 2.51 6.74 4.08
C ALA A 201 1.35 5.74 4.30
N LEU A 202 1.00 4.96 3.27
CA LEU A 202 -0.07 3.95 3.32
C LEU A 202 0.37 2.61 3.92
N SER A 203 1.67 2.34 3.95
CA SER A 203 2.26 1.10 4.49
C SER A 203 2.54 1.17 6.00
N GLN A 204 1.99 2.16 6.72
CA GLN A 204 2.18 2.30 8.15
C GLN A 204 1.16 1.47 8.94
N GLU A 205 1.65 0.51 9.73
CA GLU A 205 0.82 -0.43 10.50
C GLU A 205 0.09 0.20 11.71
N LYS A 206 0.52 1.40 12.16
CA LYS A 206 0.09 1.98 13.45
C LYS A 206 -1.15 2.87 13.38
N TYR A 207 -1.66 3.21 12.20
CA TYR A 207 -2.75 4.18 12.05
C TYR A 207 -3.77 3.75 10.99
N VAL A 208 -5.00 4.24 11.09
CA VAL A 208 -6.03 4.06 10.07
C VAL A 208 -5.54 4.67 8.75
N THR A 209 -5.34 3.82 7.74
CA THR A 209 -4.84 4.21 6.41
C THR A 209 -5.98 4.49 5.43
N ALA A 210 -7.15 3.87 5.62
CA ALA A 210 -8.30 4.00 4.70
C ALA A 210 -8.76 5.45 4.51
N SER A 211 -8.86 6.24 5.59
CA SER A 211 -9.28 7.66 5.51
C SER A 211 -8.24 8.55 4.84
N LYS A 212 -6.99 8.09 4.72
CA LYS A 212 -5.90 8.82 4.07
C LYS A 212 -5.80 8.53 2.58
N THR A 213 -6.39 7.43 2.10
CA THR A 213 -6.21 6.99 0.72
C THR A 213 -6.66 8.05 -0.28
N ILE A 214 -7.89 8.56 -0.18
CA ILE A 214 -8.37 9.61 -1.10
C ILE A 214 -7.52 10.89 -1.01
N PRO A 215 -7.26 11.46 0.19
CA PRO A 215 -6.38 12.62 0.34
C PRO A 215 -5.00 12.43 -0.29
N LEU A 216 -4.34 11.30 -0.01
CA LEU A 216 -2.99 11.05 -0.50
C LEU A 216 -2.95 10.86 -2.01
N ILE A 217 -3.93 10.17 -2.60
CA ILE A 217 -4.03 10.04 -4.05
C ILE A 217 -4.36 11.38 -4.71
N SER A 218 -5.21 12.21 -4.09
CA SER A 218 -5.47 13.57 -4.55
C SER A 218 -4.20 14.44 -4.54
N CYS A 219 -3.41 14.39 -3.46
CA CYS A 219 -2.14 15.11 -3.37
C CYS A 219 -1.11 14.57 -4.37
N LEU A 220 -1.05 13.25 -4.58
CA LEU A 220 -0.20 12.62 -5.59
C LEU A 220 -0.47 13.17 -6.98
N PHE A 221 -1.74 13.27 -7.39
CA PHE A 221 -2.09 13.85 -8.68
C PHE A 221 -1.60 15.29 -8.83
N LYS A 222 -1.77 16.12 -7.80
CA LYS A 222 -1.30 17.51 -7.80
C LYS A 222 0.22 17.59 -7.91
N GLU A 223 0.96 16.79 -7.14
CA GLU A 223 2.44 16.75 -7.19
C GLU A 223 2.91 16.32 -8.60
N LEU A 224 2.21 15.39 -9.25
CA LEU A 224 2.50 14.96 -10.64
C LEU A 224 2.09 15.99 -11.70
N GLU A 225 1.19 16.92 -11.41
CA GLU A 225 0.82 18.04 -12.29
C GLU A 225 1.84 19.18 -12.24
N GLU A 226 2.54 19.32 -11.13
CA GLU A 226 3.58 20.33 -10.93
C GLU A 226 4.93 19.93 -11.55
N LEU A 227 5.12 18.64 -11.87
CA LEU A 227 6.31 18.15 -12.56
C LEU A 227 6.42 18.74 -13.97
N LYS A 228 7.60 19.29 -14.28
CA LYS A 228 7.96 19.86 -15.58
C LYS A 228 9.14 19.07 -16.17
N PRO A 229 8.89 17.88 -16.73
CA PRO A 229 9.93 17.09 -17.38
C PRO A 229 10.57 17.86 -18.54
N GLU A 230 11.88 17.69 -18.74
CA GLU A 230 12.64 18.36 -19.80
C GLU A 230 12.89 17.42 -21.01
N THR A 231 12.72 16.11 -20.83
CA THR A 231 12.83 15.12 -21.92
C THR A 231 11.49 14.52 -22.31
N GLU A 232 11.38 14.08 -23.58
CA GLU A 232 10.23 13.31 -24.09
C GLU A 232 9.93 12.05 -23.24
N ILE A 233 10.97 11.44 -22.67
CA ILE A 233 10.84 10.28 -21.79
C ILE A 233 10.18 10.68 -20.48
N GLY A 234 10.62 11.79 -19.87
CA GLY A 234 10.02 12.33 -18.65
C GLY A 234 8.55 12.72 -18.84
N GLU A 235 8.20 13.33 -19.97
CA GLU A 235 6.82 13.64 -20.35
C GLU A 235 5.97 12.38 -20.48
N ARG A 236 6.44 11.40 -21.26
CA ARG A 236 5.75 10.12 -21.47
C ARG A 236 5.54 9.35 -20.16
N ILE A 237 6.57 9.26 -19.32
CA ILE A 237 6.47 8.60 -18.00
C ILE A 237 5.40 9.29 -17.14
N THR A 238 5.46 10.61 -17.03
CA THR A 238 4.62 11.36 -16.09
C THR A 238 3.18 11.46 -16.58
N ALA A 239 2.97 11.89 -17.83
CA ALA A 239 1.65 12.15 -18.39
C ALA A 239 0.95 10.88 -18.90
N GLU A 240 1.66 10.02 -19.64
CA GLU A 240 1.04 8.87 -20.30
C GLU A 240 1.05 7.60 -19.45
N LYS A 241 2.10 7.34 -18.68
CA LYS A 241 2.16 6.11 -17.88
C LYS A 241 1.56 6.30 -16.50
N ILE A 242 2.14 7.15 -15.65
CA ILE A 242 1.73 7.24 -14.24
C ILE A 242 0.29 7.74 -14.12
N LYS A 243 -0.05 8.88 -14.72
CA LYS A 243 -1.39 9.48 -14.58
C LYS A 243 -2.49 8.56 -15.11
N ILE A 244 -2.31 7.97 -16.30
CA ILE A 244 -3.28 7.02 -16.87
C ILE A 244 -3.44 5.81 -15.96
N GLU A 245 -2.33 5.22 -15.51
CA GLU A 245 -2.36 4.01 -14.68
C GLU A 245 -3.02 4.26 -13.31
N ILE A 246 -2.83 5.42 -12.68
CA ILE A 246 -3.55 5.77 -11.45
C ILE A 246 -5.06 5.93 -11.73
N LEU A 247 -5.43 6.56 -12.84
CA LEU A 247 -6.82 6.84 -13.22
C LEU A 247 -7.61 5.60 -13.71
N ARG A 248 -6.97 4.44 -13.84
CA ARG A 248 -7.69 3.22 -14.21
C ARG A 248 -8.76 2.86 -13.17
N LYS A 249 -9.93 2.41 -13.66
CA LYS A 249 -11.07 2.02 -12.81
C LYS A 249 -10.75 0.87 -11.86
N ASP A 250 -9.92 -0.09 -12.30
CA ASP A 250 -9.47 -1.22 -11.48
C ASP A 250 -8.43 -0.81 -10.40
N ARG A 251 -8.06 0.48 -10.34
CA ARG A 251 -7.15 1.07 -9.35
C ARG A 251 -7.79 2.26 -8.65
N PHE A 252 -7.33 3.50 -8.90
CA PHE A 252 -7.80 4.69 -8.17
C PHE A 252 -8.81 5.53 -8.95
N GLY A 253 -9.10 5.19 -10.21
CA GLY A 253 -10.09 5.90 -11.02
C GLY A 253 -11.49 5.91 -10.43
N ASP A 254 -11.84 4.86 -9.68
CA ASP A 254 -13.16 4.67 -9.06
C ASP A 254 -13.12 4.75 -7.53
N LEU A 255 -12.06 5.35 -6.97
CA LEU A 255 -11.79 5.34 -5.53
C LEU A 255 -12.92 5.98 -4.69
N GLU A 256 -13.54 7.04 -5.22
CA GLU A 256 -14.65 7.75 -4.55
C GLU A 256 -15.97 6.98 -4.58
N ASN A 257 -16.13 6.00 -5.49
CA ASN A 257 -17.30 5.12 -5.53
C ASN A 257 -17.19 3.95 -4.54
N ARG A 258 -16.02 3.74 -3.93
CA ARG A 258 -15.81 2.69 -2.92
C ARG A 258 -16.29 3.19 -1.56
N GLU A 259 -17.44 2.71 -1.10
CA GLU A 259 -18.12 3.15 0.14
C GLU A 259 -17.16 3.28 1.33
N ILE A 260 -16.33 2.27 1.58
CA ILE A 260 -15.40 2.27 2.72
C ILE A 260 -14.36 3.40 2.60
N SER A 261 -13.87 3.67 1.38
CA SER A 261 -12.84 4.70 1.15
C SER A 261 -13.41 6.11 1.34
N ILE A 262 -14.57 6.38 0.73
CA ILE A 262 -15.21 7.70 0.83
C ILE A 262 -15.78 7.95 2.24
N CYS A 263 -16.44 6.96 2.84
CA CYS A 263 -17.01 7.13 4.18
C CYS A 263 -15.91 7.31 5.23
N SER A 264 -14.83 6.52 5.17
CA SER A 264 -13.70 6.68 6.11
C SER A 264 -13.03 8.06 5.97
N THR A 265 -12.93 8.59 4.74
CA THR A 265 -12.39 9.93 4.49
C THR A 265 -13.30 11.02 5.05
N ILE A 266 -14.61 10.93 4.84
CA ILE A 266 -15.61 11.89 5.36
C ILE A 266 -15.65 11.90 6.88
N LEU A 267 -15.61 10.72 7.51
CA LEU A 267 -15.66 10.57 8.95
C LEU A 267 -14.38 11.03 9.66
N ASP A 268 -13.27 11.18 8.93
CA ASP A 268 -12.02 11.70 9.49
C ASP A 268 -12.07 13.23 9.60
N PRO A 269 -12.03 13.81 10.82
CA PRO A 269 -12.16 15.24 11.02
C PRO A 269 -11.10 16.09 10.31
N ARG A 270 -9.95 15.49 9.96
CA ARG A 270 -8.84 16.16 9.26
C ARG A 270 -9.13 16.41 7.79
N TYR A 271 -9.91 15.53 7.16
CA TYR A 271 -10.14 15.55 5.71
C TYR A 271 -11.56 15.96 5.36
N LYS A 272 -12.56 15.37 6.02
CA LYS A 272 -13.98 15.59 5.73
C LYS A 272 -14.25 15.47 4.21
N ARG A 273 -14.56 16.59 3.56
CA ARG A 273 -14.89 16.65 2.13
C ARG A 273 -13.79 17.31 1.28
N MET A 274 -12.66 17.70 1.88
CA MET A 274 -11.65 18.58 1.26
C MET A 274 -11.03 18.00 -0.02
N HIS A 275 -10.82 16.68 -0.06
CA HIS A 275 -10.11 16.01 -1.15
C HIS A 275 -11.04 15.20 -2.08
N LEU A 276 -12.36 15.33 -1.91
CA LEU A 276 -13.35 14.66 -2.75
C LEU A 276 -13.59 15.48 -4.02
N ARG A 277 -13.61 14.82 -5.18
CA ARG A 277 -13.82 15.47 -6.48
C ARG A 277 -15.27 15.32 -6.96
N SER A 278 -15.90 14.19 -6.62
CA SER A 278 -17.26 13.86 -7.05
C SER A 278 -18.30 14.33 -6.04
N ALA A 279 -19.07 15.35 -6.42
CA ALA A 279 -20.19 15.84 -5.62
C ALA A 279 -21.29 14.77 -5.44
N SER A 280 -21.55 13.95 -6.46
CA SER A 280 -22.52 12.85 -6.39
C SER A 280 -22.10 11.78 -5.39
N CYS A 281 -20.88 11.24 -5.53
CA CYS A 281 -20.35 10.23 -4.60
C CYS A 281 -20.34 10.75 -3.16
N THR A 282 -20.00 12.03 -2.96
CA THR A 282 -20.03 12.68 -1.64
C THR A 282 -21.44 12.71 -1.06
N SER A 283 -22.45 13.08 -1.86
CA SER A 283 -23.86 13.09 -1.44
C SER A 283 -24.36 11.70 -1.07
N ASP A 284 -24.04 10.70 -1.89
CA ASP A 284 -24.42 9.30 -1.66
C ASP A 284 -23.79 8.76 -0.37
N ALA A 285 -22.51 9.03 -0.15
CA ALA A 285 -21.79 8.64 1.05
C ALA A 285 -22.37 9.29 2.31
N LEU A 286 -22.75 10.57 2.27
CA LEU A 286 -23.40 11.23 3.41
C LEU A 286 -24.77 10.63 3.73
N THR A 287 -25.53 10.30 2.69
CA THR A 287 -26.84 9.62 2.84
C THR A 287 -26.65 8.25 3.50
N LEU A 288 -25.66 7.49 3.04
CA LEU A 288 -25.27 6.21 3.63
C LEU A 288 -24.87 6.36 5.10
N ILE A 289 -23.97 7.29 5.43
CA ILE A 289 -23.51 7.54 6.80
C ILE A 289 -24.68 7.89 7.71
N ASN A 290 -25.54 8.82 7.30
CA ASN A 290 -26.71 9.22 8.08
C ASN A 290 -27.68 8.05 8.31
N ARG A 291 -27.89 7.20 7.29
CA ARG A 291 -28.69 5.99 7.40
C ARG A 291 -28.09 5.04 8.46
N LEU A 292 -26.79 4.76 8.38
CA LEU A 292 -26.10 3.88 9.31
C LEU A 292 -26.14 4.40 10.76
N ILE A 293 -25.95 5.71 10.97
CA ILE A 293 -26.05 6.33 12.30
C ILE A 293 -27.46 6.14 12.89
N ARG A 294 -28.51 6.35 12.09
CA ARG A 294 -29.90 6.16 12.54
C ARG A 294 -30.17 4.71 12.88
N THR A 295 -29.72 3.77 12.05
CA THR A 295 -29.88 2.33 12.30
C THR A 295 -29.18 1.92 13.59
N GLU A 296 -27.95 2.38 13.82
CA GLU A 296 -27.19 2.09 15.05
C GLU A 296 -27.90 2.65 16.29
N ALA A 297 -28.44 3.87 16.22
CA ALA A 297 -29.19 4.47 17.32
C ALA A 297 -30.46 3.65 17.66
N LEU A 298 -31.18 3.17 16.64
CA LEU A 298 -32.35 2.31 16.83
C LEU A 298 -31.99 0.96 17.46
N LEU A 299 -30.88 0.35 17.04
CA LEU A 299 -30.40 -0.92 17.61
C LEU A 299 -30.03 -0.77 19.09
N LYS A 300 -29.32 0.29 19.45
CA LYS A 300 -28.96 0.57 20.85
C LYS A 300 -30.18 0.80 21.74
N ASN A 301 -31.20 1.48 21.23
CA ASN A 301 -32.45 1.67 21.97
C ASN A 301 -33.16 0.32 22.18
N ALA A 302 -33.25 -0.52 21.13
CA ALA A 302 -33.87 -1.84 21.23
C ALA A 302 -33.12 -2.81 22.15
N GLU A 303 -31.80 -2.71 22.25
CA GLU A 303 -30.99 -3.49 23.21
C GLU A 303 -31.26 -3.04 24.65
N LYS A 304 -31.31 -1.72 24.88
CA LYS A 304 -31.62 -1.14 26.18
C LYS A 304 -33.01 -1.54 26.68
N ASP A 305 -34.01 -1.55 25.79
CA ASP A 305 -35.38 -1.95 26.12
C ASP A 305 -35.47 -3.43 26.54
N ARG A 306 -34.66 -4.33 25.92
CA ARG A 306 -34.61 -5.76 26.29
C ARG A 306 -33.90 -6.03 27.61
N GLU A 307 -32.88 -5.25 27.94
CA GLU A 307 -32.21 -5.33 29.25
C GLU A 307 -33.13 -4.84 30.37
N THR A 308 -33.95 -3.80 30.12
CA THR A 308 -34.95 -3.35 31.09
C THR A 308 -36.14 -4.30 31.25
N SER A 309 -36.52 -5.06 30.22
CA SER A 309 -37.65 -6.00 30.29
C SER A 309 -37.30 -7.37 30.89
N SER A 310 -36.02 -7.66 31.15
CA SER A 310 -35.56 -8.95 31.70
C SER A 310 -35.19 -8.90 33.19
N GLY A 311 -35.34 -7.74 33.85
CA GLY A 311 -35.05 -7.55 35.28
C GLY A 311 -36.27 -7.49 36.21
N GLY A 312 -37.47 -7.87 35.74
CA GLY A 312 -38.71 -7.79 36.50
C GLY A 312 -39.34 -9.15 36.77
N GLU A 313 -39.53 -9.45 38.05
CA GLU A 313 -40.37 -10.50 38.68
C GLU A 313 -39.75 -11.90 38.87
N GLU A 314 -38.97 -12.04 39.94
CA GLU A 314 -39.07 -13.24 40.79
C GLU A 314 -40.40 -13.16 41.56
N PRO A 315 -41.29 -14.17 41.49
CA PRO A 315 -42.49 -14.19 42.33
C PRO A 315 -42.06 -14.42 43.79
N GLN A 316 -42.31 -13.45 44.66
CA GLN A 316 -42.35 -13.69 46.09
C GLN A 316 -43.50 -14.66 46.37
N ILE A 317 -43.14 -15.93 46.65
CA ILE A 317 -44.06 -16.88 47.25
C ILE A 317 -44.30 -16.38 48.68
N GLY A 318 -45.44 -15.73 48.89
CA GLY A 318 -45.92 -15.38 50.22
C GLY A 318 -46.25 -16.65 50.99
N GLU A 319 -45.49 -16.92 52.05
CA GLU A 319 -45.97 -17.71 53.17
C GLU A 319 -47.05 -16.90 53.87
N ASP A 320 -48.32 -17.29 53.71
CA ASP A 320 -49.35 -17.00 54.69
C ASP A 320 -50.43 -18.09 54.71
N SER A 321 -50.26 -18.97 55.71
CA SER A 321 -51.27 -19.39 56.69
C SER A 321 -52.45 -20.32 56.30
N LEU A 322 -52.41 -21.51 56.94
CA LEU A 322 -53.47 -22.47 57.32
C LEU A 322 -53.97 -23.47 56.26
#